data_AF-A0A0B4GVF8-F1
#
_entry.id   AF-A0A0B4GVF8-F1
#
_cell.length_a   1.000
_cell.length_b   1.000
_cell.length_c   1.000
_cell.angle_alpha   90.00
_cell.angle_beta   90.00
_cell.angle_gamma   90.00
#
_symmetry.space_group_name_H-M   'P 1'
#
loop_
_entity.id
_entity.type
_entity.pdbx_description
1 polymer ?
#
loop_
_entity_poly.entity_id
_entity_poly.type
_entity_poly.pdbx_seq_one_letter_code
_entity_poly.pdbx_strand_id
1 'polypeptide(L)'
;MPCPQSRINTYSIKAPPAQDGRFLANLWDTLQPLFDQHKPDPAHINKPFLDRFPDKDNLGGFFNLTNEEAENTRAKHMELLRKLPPYPQGHFGGRGVVVLAGGRYSEFAATSIGMLRASGSKLPVEVWLNDDGDEAWCNELPPEGMVCRRLTDYMSLEDLPHPYQWKVFTMLYSTFEDILFIDADSIPVKNPDFLFDSAVYQNYGVILWPDYWKHTCSPLLPYLIGINSTRQSDILASETSIESGQLVWNKKTHWKSLVLAAYYNYFGPDFWYTIFNNGWQGWGDKDTFPAALKAAQQDYYQVSHEIVTIFVQGTSDVEHKGLCSENCNKIKGQGDNPFHMIDEKSKINKHLREGMRILAVGQLFQGNIDPEPDMWRVVEHNACRSSWASRHMCKNARRHMERTFGFEFIEYSKDNNEGGNAHTQLCIEGPWAKPSRAKPKPENWAKDYEEMYE
;
A
#
# COMPACT_ATOMS: atom_id res chain seq x y z
N MET A 1 -5.21 14.44 -36.11
CA MET A 1 -6.00 13.96 -34.95
C MET A 1 -5.43 14.64 -33.70
N PRO A 2 -6.24 15.06 -32.71
CA PRO A 2 -5.68 15.52 -31.44
C PRO A 2 -4.78 14.43 -30.85
N CYS A 3 -3.72 14.81 -30.13
CA CYS A 3 -2.97 13.86 -29.31
C CYS A 3 -4.01 13.06 -28.49
N PRO A 4 -4.05 11.72 -28.57
CA PRO A 4 -4.95 10.99 -27.69
C PRO A 4 -4.61 11.46 -26.28
N GLN A 5 -5.61 12.00 -25.56
CA GLN A 5 -5.50 12.19 -24.12
C GLN A 5 -5.16 10.81 -23.60
N SER A 6 -3.88 10.57 -23.36
CA SER A 6 -3.31 9.22 -23.31
C SER A 6 -3.57 8.68 -21.93
N ARG A 7 -4.84 8.35 -21.70
CA ARG A 7 -5.23 7.49 -20.61
C ARG A 7 -4.35 6.27 -20.66
N ILE A 8 -3.83 5.87 -19.50
CA ILE A 8 -3.00 4.68 -19.40
C ILE A 8 -3.84 3.46 -19.80
N ASN A 9 -5.16 3.55 -19.64
CA ASN A 9 -6.14 2.55 -20.07
C ASN A 9 -7.14 3.10 -21.11
N THR A 10 -7.50 2.28 -22.10
CA THR A 10 -8.48 2.65 -23.14
C THR A 10 -9.94 2.46 -22.70
N TYR A 11 -10.18 1.81 -21.56
CA TYR A 11 -11.54 1.58 -21.05
C TYR A 11 -12.12 2.83 -20.37
N SER A 12 -13.42 3.06 -20.58
CA SER A 12 -14.19 3.99 -19.77
C SER A 12 -14.62 3.28 -18.47
N ILE A 13 -13.96 3.63 -17.37
CA ILE A 13 -14.28 3.12 -16.04
C ILE A 13 -15.07 4.21 -15.31
N LYS A 14 -16.19 3.85 -14.69
CA LYS A 14 -16.95 4.79 -13.85
C LYS A 14 -16.23 4.94 -12.52
N ALA A 15 -16.00 6.19 -12.11
CA ALA A 15 -15.50 6.48 -10.78
C ALA A 15 -16.50 6.02 -9.70
N PRO A 16 -16.04 5.72 -8.47
CA PRO A 16 -16.91 5.39 -7.35
C PRO A 16 -18.00 6.47 -7.15
N PRO A 17 -19.23 6.07 -6.78
CA PRO A 17 -20.30 7.03 -6.52
C PRO A 17 -19.96 7.93 -5.32
N ALA A 18 -20.64 9.07 -5.18
CA ALA A 18 -20.53 9.88 -3.97
C ALA A 18 -20.92 9.05 -2.73
N GLN A 19 -20.25 9.29 -1.60
CA GLN A 19 -20.54 8.56 -0.37
C GLN A 19 -21.84 9.09 0.27
N ASP A 20 -22.52 8.24 1.04
CA ASP A 20 -23.56 8.71 1.95
C ASP A 20 -22.89 9.40 3.16
N GLY A 21 -22.53 10.66 2.96
CA GLY A 21 -21.73 11.42 3.94
C GLY A 21 -22.41 11.54 5.31
N ARG A 22 -23.74 11.49 5.39
CA ARG A 22 -24.47 11.49 6.67
C ARG A 22 -24.30 10.17 7.40
N PHE A 23 -24.41 9.04 6.70
CA PHE A 23 -24.17 7.73 7.29
C PHE A 23 -22.71 7.61 7.78
N LEU A 24 -21.75 8.00 6.94
CA LEU A 24 -20.34 7.87 7.28
C LEU A 24 -19.93 8.78 8.43
N ALA A 25 -20.39 10.03 8.50
CA ALA A 25 -20.12 10.88 9.67
C ALA A 25 -20.66 10.25 10.97
N ASN A 26 -21.89 9.72 10.94
CA ASN A 26 -22.50 9.07 12.10
C ASN A 26 -21.80 7.75 12.50
N LEU A 27 -21.03 7.12 11.60
CA LEU A 27 -20.28 5.91 11.90
C LEU A 27 -19.22 6.18 12.98
N TRP A 28 -18.46 7.28 12.85
CA TRP A 28 -17.46 7.64 13.86
C TRP A 28 -18.09 7.99 15.19
N ASP A 29 -19.15 8.80 15.17
CA ASP A 29 -19.92 9.20 16.36
C ASP A 29 -20.48 8.00 17.14
N THR A 30 -20.66 6.86 16.46
CA THR A 30 -21.06 5.59 17.08
C THR A 30 -19.86 4.79 17.59
N LEU A 31 -18.77 4.70 16.81
CA LEU A 31 -17.63 3.85 17.11
C LEU A 31 -16.69 4.44 18.18
N GLN A 32 -16.39 5.74 18.12
CA GLN A 32 -15.43 6.35 19.03
C GLN A 32 -15.84 6.21 20.51
N PRO A 33 -17.07 6.56 20.92
CA PRO A 33 -17.47 6.39 22.32
C PRO A 33 -17.50 4.93 22.74
N LEU A 34 -17.83 4.02 21.82
CA LEU A 34 -17.79 2.58 22.08
C LEU A 34 -16.34 2.11 22.31
N PHE A 35 -15.38 2.57 21.51
CA PHE A 35 -13.97 2.25 21.67
C PHE A 35 -13.44 2.81 22.98
N ASP A 36 -13.71 4.08 23.30
CA ASP A 36 -13.24 4.72 24.53
C ASP A 36 -13.76 4.04 25.80
N GLN A 37 -15.02 3.58 25.80
CA GLN A 37 -15.58 2.80 26.91
C GLN A 37 -14.86 1.47 27.16
N HIS A 38 -14.21 0.91 26.13
CA HIS A 38 -13.52 -0.38 26.20
C HIS A 38 -12.00 -0.25 26.06
N LYS A 39 -11.45 0.95 26.28
CA LYS A 39 -10.01 1.23 26.29
C LYS A 39 -9.25 0.21 27.16
N PRO A 40 -8.11 -0.34 26.69
CA PRO A 40 -7.34 -1.35 27.43
C PRO A 40 -6.86 -0.83 28.79
N ASP A 41 -6.44 -1.76 29.64
CA ASP A 41 -5.92 -1.51 30.98
C ASP A 41 -4.52 -2.16 31.15
N PRO A 42 -3.46 -1.39 31.39
CA PRO A 42 -3.43 0.06 31.44
C PRO A 42 -3.76 0.68 30.07
N ALA A 43 -4.11 1.96 30.06
CA ALA A 43 -4.37 2.68 28.81
C ALA A 43 -3.13 2.82 27.92
N HIS A 44 -1.94 2.71 28.49
CA HIS A 44 -0.67 2.89 27.79
C HIS A 44 0.41 1.91 28.30
N ILE A 45 1.16 1.33 27.37
CA ILE A 45 2.37 0.52 27.59
C ILE A 45 3.48 1.14 26.74
N ASN A 46 4.63 1.40 27.36
CA ASN A 46 5.78 1.93 26.66
C ASN A 46 6.24 0.98 25.55
N LYS A 47 6.48 1.53 24.35
CA LYS A 47 7.14 0.80 23.26
C LYS A 47 8.55 0.34 23.70
N PRO A 48 8.84 -0.96 23.74
CA PRO A 48 10.17 -1.47 24.10
C PRO A 48 11.21 -1.05 23.05
N PHE A 49 12.45 -0.84 23.48
CA PHE A 49 13.58 -0.67 22.57
C PHE A 49 14.22 -2.03 22.30
N LEU A 50 14.27 -2.43 21.02
CA LEU A 50 14.83 -3.71 20.58
C LEU A 50 15.95 -3.46 19.57
N ASP A 51 17.16 -3.94 19.87
CA ASP A 51 18.32 -3.89 18.98
C ASP A 51 18.44 -5.13 18.09
N ARG A 52 17.76 -6.22 18.45
CA ARG A 52 17.83 -7.54 17.79
C ARG A 52 16.47 -8.22 17.74
N PHE A 53 16.33 -9.14 16.78
CA PHE A 53 15.12 -9.91 16.59
C PHE A 53 14.73 -10.61 17.89
N PRO A 54 13.50 -10.42 18.39
CA PRO A 54 13.08 -11.03 19.63
C PRO A 54 12.95 -12.54 19.45
N ASP A 55 13.80 -13.29 20.16
CA ASP A 55 13.74 -14.74 20.18
C ASP A 55 12.37 -15.21 20.69
N LYS A 56 11.87 -16.33 20.14
CA LYS A 56 10.61 -16.96 20.55
C LYS A 56 10.57 -17.21 22.06
N ASP A 57 11.71 -17.56 22.65
CA ASP A 57 11.82 -17.86 24.08
C ASP A 57 11.71 -16.60 24.97
N ASN A 58 11.85 -15.40 24.40
CA ASN A 58 11.88 -14.13 25.14
C ASN A 58 10.69 -13.20 24.84
N LEU A 59 9.68 -13.66 24.08
CA LEU A 59 8.53 -12.84 23.67
C LEU A 59 7.71 -12.24 24.82
N GLY A 60 7.78 -12.82 26.03
CA GLY A 60 7.08 -12.33 27.22
C GLY A 60 7.84 -11.30 28.05
N GLY A 61 9.09 -10.96 27.69
CA GLY A 61 9.99 -10.19 28.55
C GLY A 61 10.06 -8.68 28.29
N PHE A 62 9.29 -8.15 27.34
CA PHE A 62 9.50 -6.78 26.82
C PHE A 62 8.68 -5.70 27.52
N PHE A 63 7.59 -6.08 28.17
CA PHE A 63 6.77 -5.23 29.01
C PHE A 63 6.09 -6.10 30.07
N ASN A 64 5.52 -5.48 31.11
CA ASN A 64 4.81 -6.20 32.16
C ASN A 64 3.36 -5.73 32.25
N LEU A 65 2.44 -6.69 32.31
CA LEU A 65 1.05 -6.49 32.69
C LEU A 65 0.78 -7.29 33.94
N THR A 66 0.21 -6.65 34.95
CA THR A 66 -0.30 -7.36 36.12
C THR A 66 -1.45 -8.29 35.71
N ASN A 67 -1.74 -9.29 36.54
CA ASN A 67 -2.88 -10.17 36.29
C ASN A 67 -4.20 -9.39 36.26
N GLU A 68 -4.33 -8.33 37.06
CA GLU A 68 -5.55 -7.50 37.09
C GLU A 68 -5.72 -6.72 35.78
N GLU A 69 -4.66 -6.06 35.30
CA GLU A 69 -4.64 -5.34 34.01
C GLU A 69 -4.96 -6.26 32.83
N ALA A 70 -4.37 -7.46 32.80
CA ALA A 70 -4.65 -8.45 31.75
C ALA A 70 -6.11 -8.93 31.77
N GLU A 71 -6.66 -9.20 32.95
CA GLU A 71 -8.07 -9.59 33.12
C GLU A 71 -9.03 -8.47 32.73
N ASN A 72 -8.74 -7.23 33.15
CA ASN A 72 -9.53 -6.05 32.83
C ASN A 72 -9.52 -5.79 31.31
N THR A 73 -8.35 -5.83 30.68
CA THR A 73 -8.21 -5.70 29.23
C THR A 73 -9.02 -6.77 28.49
N ARG A 74 -8.89 -8.04 28.88
CA ARG A 74 -9.66 -9.14 28.29
C ARG A 74 -11.16 -8.93 28.46
N ALA A 75 -11.62 -8.57 29.66
CA ALA A 75 -13.04 -8.38 29.94
C ALA A 75 -13.64 -7.26 29.06
N LYS A 76 -12.96 -6.11 28.97
CA LYS A 76 -13.35 -5.00 28.10
C LYS A 76 -13.34 -5.39 26.63
N HIS A 77 -12.31 -6.10 26.18
CA HIS A 77 -12.21 -6.58 24.79
C HIS A 77 -13.36 -7.53 24.42
N MET A 78 -13.66 -8.50 25.28
CA MET A 78 -14.76 -9.44 25.07
C MET A 78 -16.13 -8.75 25.08
N GLU A 79 -16.32 -7.76 25.95
CA GLU A 79 -17.54 -6.95 25.98
C GLU A 79 -17.69 -6.10 24.70
N LEU A 80 -16.62 -5.46 24.24
CA LEU A 80 -16.57 -4.72 22.98
C LEU A 80 -16.98 -5.62 21.82
N LEU A 81 -16.37 -6.79 21.68
CA LEU A 81 -16.65 -7.74 20.60
C LEU A 81 -18.15 -8.10 20.52
N ARG A 82 -18.82 -8.20 21.67
CA ARG A 82 -20.27 -8.47 21.75
C ARG A 82 -21.13 -7.26 21.39
N LYS A 83 -20.60 -6.05 21.57
CA LYS A 83 -21.27 -4.76 21.32
C LYS A 83 -20.98 -4.17 19.94
N LEU A 84 -20.03 -4.71 19.17
CA LEU A 84 -19.72 -4.22 17.84
C LEU A 84 -20.97 -4.15 16.96
N PRO A 85 -21.17 -3.04 16.21
CA PRO A 85 -22.36 -2.86 15.40
C PRO A 85 -22.42 -3.91 14.28
N PRO A 86 -23.62 -4.32 13.84
CA PRO A 86 -23.77 -5.19 12.68
C PRO A 86 -23.36 -4.47 11.40
N TYR A 87 -23.14 -5.23 10.32
CA TYR A 87 -22.87 -4.66 9.01
C TYR A 87 -24.03 -3.75 8.55
N PRO A 88 -23.74 -2.50 8.12
CA PRO A 88 -24.74 -1.52 7.73
C PRO A 88 -25.30 -1.84 6.34
N GLN A 89 -26.38 -2.62 6.29
CA GLN A 89 -27.00 -3.08 5.06
C GLN A 89 -27.36 -1.92 4.12
N GLY A 90 -26.94 -2.01 2.85
CA GLY A 90 -27.28 -1.04 1.81
C GLY A 90 -26.40 0.21 1.76
N HIS A 91 -25.40 0.35 2.65
CA HIS A 91 -24.49 1.51 2.64
C HIS A 91 -23.18 1.29 1.88
N PHE A 92 -22.79 0.04 1.62
CA PHE A 92 -21.63 -0.30 0.80
C PHE A 92 -22.05 -1.16 -0.38
N GLY A 93 -21.27 -1.14 -1.46
CA GLY A 93 -21.56 -1.98 -2.63
C GLY A 93 -20.45 -2.00 -3.66
N GLY A 94 -20.47 -3.05 -4.49
CA GLY A 94 -19.49 -3.25 -5.54
C GLY A 94 -18.08 -3.58 -5.03
N ARG A 95 -17.17 -3.71 -5.98
CA ARG A 95 -15.76 -4.03 -5.76
C ARG A 95 -14.85 -2.93 -6.24
N GLY A 96 -13.78 -2.64 -5.52
CA GLY A 96 -12.84 -1.60 -5.89
C GLY A 96 -11.55 -1.60 -5.10
N VAL A 97 -10.66 -0.69 -5.49
CA VAL A 97 -9.33 -0.53 -4.87
C VAL A 97 -9.35 0.66 -3.92
N VAL A 98 -8.75 0.48 -2.75
CA VAL A 98 -8.52 1.54 -1.77
C VAL A 98 -7.02 1.76 -1.66
N VAL A 99 -6.60 3.02 -1.81
CA VAL A 99 -5.19 3.44 -1.65
C VAL A 99 -5.14 4.58 -0.66
N LEU A 100 -4.27 4.50 0.35
CA LEU A 100 -3.95 5.62 1.22
C LEU A 100 -2.72 6.36 0.66
N ALA A 101 -2.87 7.66 0.41
CA ALA A 101 -1.87 8.56 -0.17
C ALA A 101 -1.77 9.85 0.67
N GLY A 102 -1.20 10.92 0.10
CA GLY A 102 -1.02 12.21 0.75
C GLY A 102 0.44 12.56 1.03
N GLY A 103 0.75 13.86 1.06
CA GLY A 103 2.12 14.35 1.17
C GLY A 103 3.07 13.70 0.14
N ARG A 104 4.20 13.17 0.60
CA ARG A 104 5.18 12.51 -0.29
C ARG A 104 4.67 11.20 -0.92
N TYR A 105 3.62 10.59 -0.37
CA TYR A 105 3.14 9.28 -0.82
C TYR A 105 2.24 9.38 -2.06
N SER A 106 1.74 10.57 -2.40
CA SER A 106 0.88 10.78 -3.58
C SER A 106 1.59 10.45 -4.89
N GLU A 107 2.89 10.72 -5.01
CA GLU A 107 3.67 10.34 -6.19
C GLU A 107 3.87 8.81 -6.32
N PHE A 108 4.05 8.13 -5.19
CA PHE A 108 4.10 6.67 -5.16
C PHE A 108 2.74 6.10 -5.57
N ALA A 109 1.65 6.59 -4.97
CA ALA A 109 0.30 6.19 -5.28
C ALA A 109 -0.03 6.39 -6.77
N ALA A 110 0.38 7.51 -7.36
CA ALA A 110 0.22 7.76 -8.79
C ALA A 110 0.94 6.75 -9.67
N THR A 111 2.13 6.32 -9.25
CA THR A 111 2.87 5.26 -9.94
C THR A 111 2.18 3.91 -9.77
N SER A 112 1.75 3.58 -8.55
CA SER A 112 1.03 2.34 -8.23
C SER A 112 -0.29 2.22 -9.00
N ILE A 113 -1.16 3.24 -8.96
CA ILE A 113 -2.46 3.21 -9.67
C ILE A 113 -2.30 3.32 -11.20
N GLY A 114 -1.23 3.99 -11.66
CA GLY A 114 -0.86 3.97 -13.08
C GLY A 114 -0.47 2.58 -13.53
N MET A 115 0.30 1.85 -12.72
CA MET A 115 0.66 0.44 -12.99
C MET A 115 -0.55 -0.48 -12.89
N LEU A 116 -1.46 -0.25 -11.94
CA LEU A 116 -2.76 -0.92 -11.87
C LEU A 116 -3.52 -0.78 -13.19
N ARG A 117 -3.58 0.44 -13.76
CA ARG A 117 -4.22 0.68 -15.06
C ARG A 117 -3.46 0.04 -16.23
N ALA A 118 -2.13 0.14 -16.25
CA ALA A 118 -1.29 -0.47 -17.28
C ALA A 118 -1.44 -2.01 -17.31
N SER A 119 -1.65 -2.62 -16.15
CA SER A 119 -1.92 -4.06 -16.03
C SER A 119 -3.27 -4.49 -16.61
N GLY A 120 -4.16 -3.54 -16.94
CA GLY A 120 -5.47 -3.77 -17.52
C GLY A 120 -6.61 -3.83 -16.50
N SER A 121 -6.38 -3.45 -15.25
CA SER A 121 -7.42 -3.39 -14.22
C SER A 121 -8.54 -2.43 -14.62
N LYS A 122 -9.78 -2.85 -14.36
CA LYS A 122 -11.01 -2.09 -14.57
C LYS A 122 -11.69 -1.72 -13.26
N LEU A 123 -11.06 -2.00 -12.12
CA LEU A 123 -11.60 -1.69 -10.82
C LEU A 123 -11.64 -0.16 -10.61
N PRO A 124 -12.76 0.37 -10.09
CA PRO A 124 -12.80 1.74 -9.62
C PRO A 124 -11.87 1.90 -8.40
N VAL A 125 -11.31 3.09 -8.22
CA VAL A 125 -10.32 3.37 -7.14
C VAL A 125 -10.78 4.53 -6.28
N GLU A 126 -10.70 4.37 -4.97
CA GLU A 126 -10.76 5.48 -4.01
C GLU A 126 -9.35 5.76 -3.47
N VAL A 127 -8.84 6.95 -3.77
CA VAL A 127 -7.55 7.46 -3.27
C VAL A 127 -7.84 8.32 -2.04
N TRP A 128 -7.40 7.86 -0.88
CA TRP A 128 -7.64 8.54 0.40
C TRP A 128 -6.45 9.41 0.75
N LEU A 129 -6.71 10.68 1.06
CA LEU A 129 -5.72 11.69 1.36
C LEU A 129 -5.82 12.15 2.82
N ASN A 130 -4.70 12.64 3.33
CA ASN A 130 -4.58 13.22 4.67
C ASN A 130 -4.57 14.75 4.67
N ASP A 131 -4.35 15.40 3.52
CA ASP A 131 -4.18 16.83 3.39
C ASP A 131 -4.81 17.41 2.11
N ASP A 132 -4.73 18.74 2.01
CA ASP A 132 -5.27 19.57 0.92
C ASP A 132 -4.16 19.94 -0.09
N GLY A 133 -3.22 19.03 -0.35
CA GLY A 133 -2.07 19.28 -1.24
C GLY A 133 -2.24 18.81 -2.70
N ASP A 134 -3.24 17.96 -2.95
CA ASP A 134 -3.32 17.14 -4.17
C ASP A 134 -4.53 17.46 -5.07
N GLU A 135 -5.21 18.60 -4.91
CA GLU A 135 -6.44 18.91 -5.67
C GLU A 135 -6.23 18.84 -7.19
N ALA A 136 -5.10 19.35 -7.68
CA ALA A 136 -4.78 19.33 -9.09
C ALA A 136 -4.71 17.89 -9.63
N TRP A 137 -4.05 16.99 -8.89
CA TRP A 137 -3.97 15.58 -9.25
C TRP A 137 -5.34 14.91 -9.15
N CYS A 138 -6.08 15.17 -8.07
CA CYS A 138 -7.42 14.62 -7.87
C CYS A 138 -8.42 14.97 -8.98
N ASN A 139 -8.27 16.13 -9.62
CA ASN A 139 -9.12 16.54 -10.74
C ASN A 139 -8.82 15.77 -12.04
N GLU A 140 -7.66 15.11 -12.14
CA GLU A 140 -7.24 14.32 -13.31
C GLU A 140 -7.69 12.86 -13.25
N LEU A 141 -8.03 12.37 -12.05
CA LEU A 141 -8.36 10.98 -11.74
C LEU A 141 -9.75 10.48 -12.21
N PRO A 142 -10.84 11.27 -12.22
CA PRO A 142 -12.18 10.79 -12.57
C PRO A 142 -12.31 10.14 -13.96
N PRO A 143 -11.66 10.66 -15.02
CA PRO A 143 -11.62 9.99 -16.32
C PRO A 143 -11.10 8.55 -16.29
N GLU A 144 -10.21 8.20 -15.35
CA GLU A 144 -9.62 6.87 -15.18
C GLU A 144 -10.41 5.98 -14.21
N GLY A 145 -11.62 6.42 -13.80
CA GLY A 145 -12.47 5.68 -12.86
C GLY A 145 -11.98 5.74 -11.43
N MET A 146 -11.35 6.85 -11.04
CA MET A 146 -10.75 7.04 -9.73
C MET A 146 -11.29 8.32 -9.07
N VAL A 147 -11.34 8.37 -7.74
CA VAL A 147 -11.78 9.57 -7.00
C VAL A 147 -10.95 9.75 -5.74
N CYS A 148 -10.65 11.00 -5.39
CA CYS A 148 -10.04 11.33 -4.11
C CYS A 148 -11.09 11.44 -2.98
N ARG A 149 -10.71 11.03 -1.78
CA ARG A 149 -11.48 11.13 -0.53
C ARG A 149 -10.58 11.63 0.59
N ARG A 150 -11.15 12.23 1.63
CA ARG A 150 -10.42 12.65 2.83
C ARG A 150 -11.02 11.97 4.05
N LEU A 151 -10.17 11.49 4.96
CA LEU A 151 -10.65 10.95 6.24
C LEU A 151 -11.18 12.07 7.15
N THR A 152 -10.59 13.25 7.05
CA THR A 152 -10.99 14.46 7.80
C THR A 152 -12.41 14.93 7.49
N ASP A 153 -13.01 14.47 6.38
CA ASP A 153 -14.42 14.72 6.07
C ASP A 153 -15.37 13.94 7.03
N TYR A 154 -14.88 12.89 7.70
CA TYR A 154 -15.70 11.97 8.51
C TYR A 154 -15.25 11.81 9.95
N MET A 155 -13.97 12.05 10.25
CA MET A 155 -13.42 11.88 11.60
C MET A 155 -12.26 12.82 11.89
N SER A 156 -12.05 13.13 13.17
CA SER A 156 -10.81 13.78 13.62
C SER A 156 -9.63 12.82 13.54
N LEU A 157 -8.48 13.32 13.12
CA LEU A 157 -7.21 12.58 13.10
C LEU A 157 -6.30 12.92 14.30
N GLU A 158 -6.74 13.76 15.23
CA GLU A 158 -5.95 14.20 16.39
C GLU A 158 -5.47 13.02 17.25
N ASP A 159 -6.34 12.02 17.46
CA ASP A 159 -6.04 10.79 18.21
C ASP A 159 -5.36 9.70 17.36
N LEU A 160 -5.07 9.98 16.09
CA LEU A 160 -4.44 9.06 15.14
C LEU A 160 -3.17 9.71 14.55
N PRO A 161 -2.10 9.89 15.35
CA PRO A 161 -0.94 10.68 14.96
C PRO A 161 -0.09 10.05 13.84
N HIS A 162 -0.31 8.78 13.50
CA HIS A 162 0.52 8.06 12.54
C HIS A 162 -0.26 7.60 11.30
N PRO A 163 0.23 7.88 10.08
CA PRO A 163 -0.48 7.53 8.84
C PRO A 163 -0.84 6.05 8.68
N TYR A 164 0.00 5.12 9.18
CA TYR A 164 -0.30 3.69 9.10
C TYR A 164 -1.53 3.28 9.92
N GLN A 165 -1.93 4.04 10.95
CA GLN A 165 -3.20 3.82 11.65
C GLN A 165 -4.41 4.05 10.74
N TRP A 166 -4.28 4.94 9.75
CA TRP A 166 -5.39 5.42 8.93
C TRP A 166 -5.88 4.39 7.91
N LYS A 167 -5.02 3.43 7.54
CA LYS A 167 -5.30 2.38 6.55
C LYS A 167 -6.64 1.70 6.77
N VAL A 168 -6.85 1.16 7.97
CA VAL A 168 -8.09 0.47 8.32
C VAL A 168 -9.31 1.40 8.28
N PHE A 169 -9.15 2.68 8.59
CA PHE A 169 -10.22 3.66 8.49
C PHE A 169 -10.54 3.97 7.02
N THR A 170 -9.56 4.08 6.12
CA THR A 170 -9.84 4.22 4.67
C THR A 170 -10.62 3.02 4.13
N MET A 171 -10.29 1.81 4.59
CA MET A 171 -11.07 0.62 4.27
C MET A 171 -12.48 0.74 4.85
N LEU A 172 -12.64 1.10 6.12
CA LEU A 172 -13.94 1.25 6.78
C LEU A 172 -14.86 2.24 6.04
N TYR A 173 -14.34 3.45 5.72
CA TYR A 173 -15.09 4.53 5.08
C TYR A 173 -15.23 4.40 3.56
N SER A 174 -14.49 3.50 2.90
CA SER A 174 -14.64 3.30 1.47
C SER A 174 -16.06 2.90 1.04
N THR A 175 -16.48 3.23 -0.18
CA THR A 175 -17.83 2.85 -0.64
C THR A 175 -17.98 1.36 -0.99
N PHE A 176 -16.87 0.65 -1.13
CA PHE A 176 -16.86 -0.73 -1.61
C PHE A 176 -17.32 -1.73 -0.55
N GLU A 177 -18.06 -2.76 -0.98
CA GLU A 177 -18.30 -3.96 -0.17
C GLU A 177 -17.10 -4.91 -0.25
N ASP A 178 -16.55 -5.07 -1.46
CA ASP A 178 -15.35 -5.89 -1.72
C ASP A 178 -14.14 -4.98 -1.99
N ILE A 179 -13.17 -4.99 -1.08
CA ILE A 179 -11.99 -4.12 -1.13
C ILE A 179 -10.77 -4.91 -1.56
N LEU A 180 -9.99 -4.32 -2.46
CA LEU A 180 -8.56 -4.59 -2.60
C LEU A 180 -7.82 -3.36 -2.06
N PHE A 181 -7.19 -3.48 -0.90
CA PHE A 181 -6.34 -2.42 -0.38
C PHE A 181 -4.94 -2.58 -0.97
N ILE A 182 -4.32 -1.46 -1.39
CA ILE A 182 -2.95 -1.40 -1.90
C ILE A 182 -2.28 -0.17 -1.30
N ASP A 183 -1.14 -0.34 -0.63
CA ASP A 183 -0.33 0.77 -0.14
C ASP A 183 0.20 1.61 -1.32
N ALA A 184 0.45 2.90 -1.07
CA ALA A 184 0.91 3.83 -2.11
C ALA A 184 2.18 3.35 -2.83
N ASP A 185 3.05 2.63 -2.15
CA ASP A 185 4.32 2.09 -2.65
C ASP A 185 4.26 0.60 -3.05
N SER A 186 3.08 -0.01 -3.07
CA SER A 186 2.87 -1.36 -3.59
C SER A 186 2.47 -1.33 -5.06
N ILE A 187 3.28 -1.91 -5.95
CA ILE A 187 3.12 -1.80 -7.41
C ILE A 187 2.55 -3.10 -8.02
N PRO A 188 1.30 -3.11 -8.53
CA PRO A 188 0.75 -4.26 -9.22
C PRO A 188 1.47 -4.51 -10.56
N VAL A 189 2.10 -5.68 -10.69
CA VAL A 189 2.78 -6.11 -11.94
C VAL A 189 1.91 -7.02 -12.82
N LYS A 190 0.71 -7.36 -12.36
CA LYS A 190 -0.35 -8.09 -13.07
C LYS A 190 -1.71 -7.53 -12.68
N ASN A 191 -2.71 -7.74 -13.54
CA ASN A 191 -4.09 -7.36 -13.26
C ASN A 191 -4.60 -8.11 -12.01
N PRO A 192 -4.98 -7.42 -10.92
CA PRO A 192 -5.45 -8.07 -9.71
C PRO A 192 -6.97 -8.31 -9.70
N ASP A 193 -7.72 -7.88 -10.71
CA ASP A 193 -9.19 -7.95 -10.74
C ASP A 193 -9.74 -9.36 -10.52
N PHE A 194 -9.00 -10.39 -10.97
CA PHE A 194 -9.38 -11.80 -10.83
C PHE A 194 -9.45 -12.27 -9.38
N LEU A 195 -8.82 -11.57 -8.42
CA LEU A 195 -8.81 -11.96 -7.01
C LEU A 195 -10.23 -12.10 -6.47
N PHE A 196 -11.14 -11.19 -6.84
CA PHE A 196 -12.55 -11.23 -6.43
C PHE A 196 -13.33 -12.40 -7.03
N ASP A 197 -12.87 -12.95 -8.16
CA ASP A 197 -13.50 -14.09 -8.84
C ASP A 197 -12.83 -15.43 -8.46
N SER A 198 -11.77 -15.38 -7.64
CA SER A 198 -11.03 -16.57 -7.23
C SER A 198 -11.82 -17.44 -6.24
N ALA A 199 -11.65 -18.77 -6.33
CA ALA A 199 -12.27 -19.70 -5.39
C ALA A 199 -11.83 -19.41 -3.93
N VAL A 200 -10.60 -18.95 -3.74
CA VAL A 200 -10.09 -18.51 -2.44
C VAL A 200 -10.95 -17.38 -1.89
N TYR A 201 -11.15 -16.31 -2.65
CA TYR A 201 -11.97 -15.19 -2.19
C TYR A 201 -13.43 -15.59 -1.91
N GLN A 202 -14.01 -16.40 -2.79
CA GLN A 202 -15.40 -16.86 -2.63
C GLN A 202 -15.59 -17.74 -1.38
N ASN A 203 -14.58 -18.50 -0.98
CA ASN A 203 -14.64 -19.37 0.20
C ASN A 203 -14.34 -18.62 1.51
N TYR A 204 -13.36 -17.71 1.50
CA TYR A 204 -12.83 -17.09 2.72
C TYR A 204 -13.23 -15.63 2.91
N GLY A 205 -13.56 -14.89 1.84
CA GLY A 205 -13.89 -13.46 1.89
C GLY A 205 -12.73 -12.51 2.26
N VAL A 206 -11.62 -13.03 2.80
CA VAL A 206 -10.41 -12.27 3.12
C VAL A 206 -9.17 -13.01 2.61
N ILE A 207 -8.27 -12.26 1.97
CA ILE A 207 -6.96 -12.75 1.51
C ILE A 207 -5.87 -11.85 2.09
N LEU A 208 -4.92 -12.46 2.79
CA LEU A 208 -3.77 -11.81 3.42
C LEU A 208 -2.47 -12.38 2.85
N TRP A 209 -1.42 -11.56 2.77
CA TRP A 209 -0.11 -11.97 2.30
C TRP A 209 0.87 -12.14 3.48
N PRO A 210 1.74 -13.16 3.46
CA PRO A 210 2.76 -13.30 4.48
C PRO A 210 3.77 -12.15 4.39
N ASP A 211 4.35 -11.80 5.53
CA ASP A 211 5.55 -10.98 5.68
C ASP A 211 6.81 -11.88 5.74
N TYR A 212 8.00 -11.29 5.71
CA TYR A 212 9.29 -11.99 5.74
C TYR A 212 9.56 -12.69 7.08
N TRP A 213 8.89 -12.26 8.15
CA TRP A 213 9.14 -12.75 9.50
C TRP A 213 7.89 -13.34 10.18
N LYS A 214 8.15 -14.19 11.19
CA LYS A 214 7.13 -14.75 12.08
C LYS A 214 6.59 -13.70 13.04
N HIS A 215 5.42 -13.96 13.64
CA HIS A 215 4.88 -13.09 14.67
C HIS A 215 5.83 -12.98 15.86
N THR A 216 6.02 -11.74 16.31
CA THR A 216 6.77 -11.41 17.52
C THR A 216 5.83 -10.92 18.63
N CYS A 217 4.57 -11.37 18.62
CA CYS A 217 3.57 -10.96 19.57
C CYS A 217 3.90 -11.40 21.00
N SER A 218 3.40 -10.65 21.98
CA SER A 218 3.43 -11.08 23.37
C SER A 218 2.66 -12.40 23.53
N PRO A 219 3.15 -13.37 24.32
CA PRO A 219 2.41 -14.61 24.59
C PRO A 219 1.12 -14.37 25.41
N LEU A 220 0.90 -13.14 25.90
CA LEU A 220 -0.37 -12.68 26.47
C LEU A 220 -1.44 -12.41 25.40
N LEU A 221 -1.06 -12.11 24.15
CA LEU A 221 -2.00 -11.70 23.11
C LEU A 221 -3.17 -12.69 22.95
N PRO A 222 -2.96 -14.02 22.81
CA PRO A 222 -4.06 -14.98 22.68
C PRO A 222 -5.07 -14.93 23.83
N TYR A 223 -4.59 -14.64 25.04
CA TYR A 223 -5.45 -14.48 26.21
C TYR A 223 -6.24 -13.17 26.14
N LEU A 224 -5.58 -12.05 25.81
CA LEU A 224 -6.21 -10.73 25.77
C LEU A 224 -7.34 -10.64 24.75
N ILE A 225 -7.16 -11.28 23.58
CA ILE A 225 -8.16 -11.28 22.50
C ILE A 225 -9.15 -12.46 22.56
N GLY A 226 -9.10 -13.26 23.62
CA GLY A 226 -10.09 -14.31 23.89
C GLY A 226 -9.96 -15.61 23.09
N ILE A 227 -8.89 -15.79 22.31
CA ILE A 227 -8.68 -17.02 21.50
C ILE A 227 -8.00 -18.15 22.28
N ASN A 228 -7.49 -17.88 23.49
CA ASN A 228 -6.98 -18.88 24.41
C ASN A 228 -7.40 -18.59 25.86
N SER A 229 -7.57 -19.61 26.69
CA SER A 229 -7.88 -19.46 28.12
C SER A 229 -6.64 -19.31 28.99
N THR A 230 -5.48 -19.79 28.54
CA THR A 230 -4.22 -19.68 29.29
C THR A 230 -3.56 -18.33 29.03
N ARG A 231 -3.12 -17.65 30.09
CA ARG A 231 -2.49 -16.31 29.99
C ARG A 231 -1.24 -16.29 29.13
N GLN A 232 -0.40 -17.32 29.21
CA GLN A 232 0.80 -17.42 28.38
C GLN A 232 0.61 -18.51 27.32
N SER A 233 0.84 -18.15 26.06
CA SER A 233 0.60 -19.04 24.93
C SER A 233 1.48 -18.70 23.74
N ASP A 234 2.09 -19.72 23.14
CA ASP A 234 2.92 -19.59 21.95
C ASP A 234 2.19 -20.00 20.66
N ILE A 235 0.84 -20.13 20.69
CA ILE A 235 0.06 -20.62 19.54
C ILE A 235 0.24 -19.77 18.28
N LEU A 236 0.53 -18.47 18.42
CA LEU A 236 0.78 -17.56 17.30
C LEU A 236 2.26 -17.43 16.95
N ALA A 237 3.18 -17.85 17.82
CA ALA A 237 4.62 -17.57 17.68
C ALA A 237 5.26 -18.30 16.49
N SER A 238 4.64 -19.38 16.01
CA SER A 238 5.07 -20.10 14.81
C SER A 238 4.44 -19.61 13.52
N GLU A 239 3.37 -18.82 13.61
CA GLU A 239 2.67 -18.30 12.44
C GLU A 239 3.49 -17.18 11.78
N THR A 240 3.46 -17.12 10.45
CA THR A 240 4.10 -16.05 9.67
C THR A 240 3.27 -14.78 9.80
N SER A 241 3.91 -13.65 10.12
CA SER A 241 3.20 -12.37 10.20
C SER A 241 2.67 -11.94 8.83
N ILE A 242 1.82 -10.92 8.81
CA ILE A 242 1.14 -10.46 7.59
C ILE A 242 1.75 -9.15 7.13
N GLU A 243 1.92 -9.02 5.81
CA GLU A 243 2.16 -7.74 5.15
C GLU A 243 0.81 -7.09 4.84
N SER A 244 0.63 -5.85 5.30
CA SER A 244 -0.60 -5.07 5.14
C SER A 244 -0.58 -4.09 3.96
N GLY A 245 0.53 -4.06 3.21
CA GLY A 245 0.62 -3.34 1.94
C GLY A 245 -0.35 -3.83 0.87
N GLN A 246 -0.88 -5.04 1.01
CA GLN A 246 -1.92 -5.56 0.14
C GLN A 246 -2.86 -6.52 0.88
N LEU A 247 -4.16 -6.26 0.78
CA LEU A 247 -5.20 -7.04 1.47
C LEU A 247 -6.44 -7.12 0.59
N VAL A 248 -7.10 -8.28 0.53
CA VAL A 248 -8.46 -8.39 -0.06
C VAL A 248 -9.45 -8.61 1.06
N TRP A 249 -10.55 -7.87 1.07
CA TRP A 249 -11.49 -7.85 2.19
C TRP A 249 -12.95 -7.76 1.74
N ASN A 250 -13.79 -8.68 2.18
CA ASN A 250 -15.25 -8.59 2.04
C ASN A 250 -15.84 -7.95 3.31
N LYS A 251 -16.28 -6.70 3.23
CA LYS A 251 -16.86 -5.98 4.38
C LYS A 251 -18.10 -6.65 4.92
N LYS A 252 -18.94 -7.22 4.05
CA LYS A 252 -20.23 -7.77 4.45
C LYS A 252 -20.08 -9.00 5.34
N THR A 253 -19.19 -9.91 4.97
CA THR A 253 -18.91 -11.11 5.75
C THR A 253 -17.94 -10.83 6.91
N HIS A 254 -17.02 -9.86 6.78
CA HIS A 254 -15.95 -9.59 7.76
C HIS A 254 -16.07 -8.21 8.44
N TRP A 255 -17.28 -7.69 8.59
CA TRP A 255 -17.50 -6.37 9.19
C TRP A 255 -16.97 -6.26 10.61
N LYS A 256 -17.24 -7.28 11.44
CA LYS A 256 -16.83 -7.28 12.85
C LYS A 256 -15.32 -7.22 12.98
N SER A 257 -14.60 -8.05 12.23
CA SER A 257 -13.13 -8.00 12.21
C SER A 257 -12.60 -6.67 11.68
N LEU A 258 -13.26 -6.04 10.69
CA LEU A 258 -12.80 -4.74 10.18
C LEU A 258 -12.95 -3.64 11.22
N VAL A 259 -14.09 -3.59 11.92
CA VAL A 259 -14.32 -2.63 13.02
C VAL A 259 -13.39 -2.92 14.19
N LEU A 260 -13.14 -4.19 14.51
CA LEU A 260 -12.22 -4.59 15.58
C LEU A 260 -10.76 -4.23 15.24
N ALA A 261 -10.35 -4.37 13.98
CA ALA A 261 -9.04 -3.88 13.52
C ALA A 261 -8.96 -2.35 13.66
N ALA A 262 -10.04 -1.60 13.38
CA ALA A 262 -10.08 -0.16 13.62
C ALA A 262 -9.89 0.19 15.12
N TYR A 263 -10.52 -0.56 16.03
CA TYR A 263 -10.30 -0.42 17.48
C TYR A 263 -8.84 -0.66 17.87
N TYR A 264 -8.21 -1.72 17.32
CA TYR A 264 -6.81 -2.01 17.58
C TYR A 264 -5.87 -0.90 17.09
N ASN A 265 -6.14 -0.30 15.92
CA ASN A 265 -5.33 0.80 15.39
C ASN A 265 -5.60 2.13 16.12
N TYR A 266 -6.81 2.33 16.65
CA TYR A 266 -7.15 3.50 17.46
C TYR A 266 -6.34 3.55 18.77
N PHE A 267 -6.24 2.42 19.49
CA PHE A 267 -5.35 2.29 20.67
C PHE A 267 -4.01 1.63 20.34
N GLY A 268 -3.59 1.70 19.08
CA GLY A 268 -2.42 1.00 18.55
C GLY A 268 -1.12 1.49 19.21
N PRO A 269 -0.76 2.78 19.04
CA PRO A 269 0.48 3.32 19.57
C PRO A 269 0.60 3.22 21.08
N ASP A 270 -0.52 3.32 21.79
CA ASP A 270 -0.53 3.30 23.25
C ASP A 270 -0.48 1.89 23.82
N PHE A 271 -1.06 0.89 23.16
CA PHE A 271 -1.21 -0.44 23.75
C PHE A 271 -1.02 -1.55 22.73
N TRP A 272 -1.91 -1.63 21.73
CA TRP A 272 -2.05 -2.85 20.93
C TRP A 272 -0.85 -3.17 20.05
N TYR A 273 -0.15 -2.18 19.48
CA TYR A 273 1.01 -2.46 18.65
C TYR A 273 2.14 -3.11 19.45
N THR A 274 2.33 -2.69 20.70
CA THR A 274 3.29 -3.32 21.61
C THR A 274 2.87 -4.75 21.95
N ILE A 275 1.57 -5.02 22.17
CA ILE A 275 1.07 -6.38 22.34
C ILE A 275 1.31 -7.24 21.08
N PHE A 276 1.09 -6.69 19.89
CA PHE A 276 1.14 -7.44 18.62
C PHE A 276 2.54 -7.80 18.14
N ASN A 277 3.56 -7.00 18.43
CA ASN A 277 4.92 -7.31 17.95
C ASN A 277 6.07 -6.83 18.84
N ASN A 278 5.79 -6.50 20.11
CA ASN A 278 6.79 -6.14 21.11
C ASN A 278 7.67 -4.92 20.75
N GLY A 279 7.24 -4.06 19.82
CA GLY A 279 8.05 -2.91 19.39
C GLY A 279 9.06 -3.23 18.29
N TRP A 280 9.05 -4.45 17.74
CA TRP A 280 9.95 -4.88 16.67
C TRP A 280 9.60 -4.27 15.29
N GLN A 281 10.26 -4.74 14.24
CA GLN A 281 9.96 -4.38 12.86
C GLN A 281 8.48 -4.64 12.54
N GLY A 282 7.83 -3.63 11.98
CA GLY A 282 6.39 -3.65 11.72
C GLY A 282 5.53 -3.24 12.92
N TRP A 283 6.07 -2.61 13.98
CA TRP A 283 5.28 -1.95 15.03
C TRP A 283 4.28 -0.97 14.41
N GLY A 284 3.02 -1.39 14.34
CA GLY A 284 2.00 -0.75 13.51
C GLY A 284 0.82 -1.66 13.22
N ASP A 285 0.12 -1.35 12.13
CA ASP A 285 -1.20 -1.84 11.75
C ASP A 285 -1.24 -3.29 11.30
N LYS A 286 -0.14 -3.83 10.77
CA LYS A 286 -0.15 -5.07 9.98
C LYS A 286 -0.76 -6.29 10.70
N ASP A 287 -0.39 -6.50 11.96
CA ASP A 287 -0.81 -7.67 12.74
C ASP A 287 -2.20 -7.49 13.38
N THR A 288 -2.79 -6.28 13.27
CA THR A 288 -4.14 -6.00 13.78
C THR A 288 -5.21 -6.74 12.98
N PHE A 289 -5.03 -6.89 11.67
CA PHE A 289 -5.98 -7.57 10.78
C PHE A 289 -6.14 -9.07 11.10
N PRO A 290 -5.08 -9.91 11.09
CA PRO A 290 -5.21 -11.33 11.43
C PRO A 290 -5.70 -11.54 12.87
N ALA A 291 -5.26 -10.69 13.82
CA ALA A 291 -5.74 -10.78 15.18
C ALA A 291 -7.24 -10.50 15.31
N ALA A 292 -7.76 -9.53 14.55
CA ALA A 292 -9.20 -9.21 14.55
C ALA A 292 -10.04 -10.32 13.92
N LEU A 293 -9.51 -11.00 12.90
CA LEU A 293 -10.14 -12.17 12.27
C LEU A 293 -10.23 -13.34 13.26
N LYS A 294 -9.11 -13.68 13.93
CA LYS A 294 -9.06 -14.73 14.95
C LYS A 294 -9.98 -14.43 16.14
N ALA A 295 -9.94 -13.20 16.66
CA ALA A 295 -10.76 -12.78 17.80
C ALA A 295 -12.27 -12.85 17.50
N ALA A 296 -12.68 -12.42 16.31
CA ALA A 296 -14.07 -12.48 15.88
C ALA A 296 -14.49 -13.84 15.29
N GLN A 297 -13.60 -14.84 15.28
CA GLN A 297 -13.82 -16.17 14.73
C GLN A 297 -14.29 -16.12 13.26
N GLN A 298 -13.64 -15.28 12.47
CA GLN A 298 -13.93 -15.14 11.04
C GLN A 298 -12.76 -15.72 10.23
N ASP A 299 -13.08 -16.64 9.33
CA ASP A 299 -12.09 -17.35 8.52
C ASP A 299 -11.39 -16.40 7.54
N TYR A 300 -10.15 -16.72 7.18
CA TYR A 300 -9.40 -15.98 6.17
C TYR A 300 -8.40 -16.90 5.49
N TYR A 301 -7.95 -16.51 4.31
CA TYR A 301 -6.87 -17.19 3.62
C TYR A 301 -5.59 -16.38 3.70
N GLN A 302 -4.53 -16.98 4.25
CA GLN A 302 -3.18 -16.47 4.13
C GLN A 302 -2.50 -17.15 2.94
N VAL A 303 -1.97 -16.36 2.02
CA VAL A 303 -1.25 -16.85 0.85
C VAL A 303 -0.09 -17.74 1.30
N SER A 304 -0.07 -18.97 0.79
CA SER A 304 0.92 -19.98 1.17
C SER A 304 2.24 -19.86 0.40
N HIS A 305 2.30 -19.01 -0.62
CA HIS A 305 3.51 -18.79 -1.40
C HIS A 305 4.46 -17.88 -0.61
N GLU A 306 5.73 -18.25 -0.59
CA GLU A 306 6.78 -17.46 0.04
C GLU A 306 7.04 -16.15 -0.73
N ILE A 307 7.55 -15.16 -0.01
CA ILE A 307 7.94 -13.88 -0.61
C ILE A 307 9.18 -14.09 -1.47
N VAL A 308 9.15 -13.44 -2.63
CA VAL A 308 10.26 -13.41 -3.56
C VAL A 308 10.82 -11.99 -3.63
N THR A 309 12.13 -11.85 -3.37
CA THR A 309 12.81 -10.56 -3.41
C THR A 309 13.26 -10.21 -4.82
N ILE A 310 12.93 -8.99 -5.25
CA ILE A 310 13.39 -8.41 -6.51
C ILE A 310 14.45 -7.34 -6.21
N PHE A 311 15.60 -7.41 -6.86
CA PHE A 311 16.71 -6.48 -6.62
C PHE A 311 16.81 -5.40 -7.69
N VAL A 312 17.24 -4.22 -7.27
CA VAL A 312 17.63 -3.12 -8.17
C VAL A 312 19.13 -3.07 -8.23
N GLN A 313 19.71 -3.34 -9.40
CA GLN A 313 21.16 -3.45 -9.49
C GLN A 313 21.82 -2.08 -9.35
N GLY A 314 22.79 -2.00 -8.45
CA GLY A 314 23.56 -0.78 -8.22
C GLY A 314 23.40 -0.16 -6.83
N THR A 315 22.56 -0.74 -5.98
CA THR A 315 22.63 -0.57 -4.54
C THR A 315 23.79 -1.43 -4.03
N SER A 316 24.64 -0.87 -3.17
CA SER A 316 25.72 -1.54 -2.45
C SER A 316 25.28 -2.07 -1.08
N ASP A 317 23.99 -2.15 -0.76
CA ASP A 317 23.59 -2.65 0.55
C ASP A 317 23.27 -4.15 0.52
N VAL A 318 24.15 -4.89 1.18
CA VAL A 318 23.92 -6.24 1.73
C VAL A 318 22.86 -6.20 2.86
N GLU A 319 22.31 -5.01 3.16
CA GLU A 319 21.15 -4.83 4.03
C GLU A 319 19.88 -4.52 3.22
N HIS A 320 18.97 -5.49 3.17
CA HIS A 320 17.58 -5.45 2.73
C HIS A 320 16.84 -4.10 2.93
N LYS A 321 17.03 -3.14 2.04
CA LYS A 321 16.26 -1.87 2.02
C LYS A 321 15.98 -1.47 0.57
N GLY A 322 14.69 -1.33 0.25
CA GLY A 322 14.13 -1.15 -1.10
C GLY A 322 14.59 0.10 -1.88
N LEU A 323 13.91 0.33 -3.01
CA LEU A 323 14.21 1.39 -3.98
C LEU A 323 14.42 2.78 -3.32
N CYS A 324 15.64 3.32 -3.52
CA CYS A 324 16.27 4.54 -2.96
C CYS A 324 16.50 4.54 -1.43
N SER A 325 17.16 3.50 -0.90
CA SER A 325 17.73 3.50 0.45
C SER A 325 19.19 4.00 0.50
N GLU A 326 19.98 3.77 -0.56
CA GLU A 326 21.39 4.16 -0.60
C GLU A 326 21.67 5.35 -1.53
N ASN A 327 22.41 6.31 -0.99
CA ASN A 327 22.96 7.44 -1.74
C ASN A 327 21.88 8.28 -2.42
N CYS A 328 20.85 8.69 -1.69
CA CYS A 328 19.90 9.71 -2.14
C CYS A 328 20.13 10.96 -1.25
N ASN A 329 20.98 11.88 -1.71
CA ASN A 329 21.43 13.03 -0.91
C ASN A 329 20.46 14.21 -1.04
N LYS A 330 20.10 14.85 0.09
CA LYS A 330 19.51 16.19 0.08
C LYS A 330 20.62 17.18 -0.30
N ILE A 331 20.48 17.91 -1.41
CA ILE A 331 21.52 18.84 -1.87
C ILE A 331 21.60 20.00 -0.87
N LYS A 332 22.81 20.43 -0.47
CA LYS A 332 22.98 21.65 0.33
C LYS A 332 22.36 22.84 -0.41
N GLY A 333 21.34 23.47 0.18
CA GLY A 333 20.63 24.62 -0.39
C GLY A 333 19.30 24.29 -1.08
N GLN A 334 18.85 23.02 -1.07
CA GLN A 334 17.60 22.59 -1.72
C GLN A 334 16.30 23.03 -0.99
N GLY A 335 16.39 23.78 0.11
CA GLY A 335 15.24 24.15 0.95
C GLY A 335 14.48 22.93 1.50
N ASP A 336 13.22 23.12 1.88
CA ASP A 336 12.30 22.03 2.32
C ASP A 336 11.73 21.21 1.16
N ASN A 337 12.44 21.15 0.03
CA ASN A 337 12.02 20.32 -1.09
C ASN A 337 12.09 18.83 -0.68
N PRO A 338 10.97 18.07 -0.74
CA PRO A 338 10.90 16.71 -0.22
C PRO A 338 11.61 15.67 -1.12
N PHE A 339 12.10 16.06 -2.29
CA PHE A 339 12.69 15.12 -3.25
C PHE A 339 14.17 14.86 -2.99
N HIS A 340 14.50 13.63 -2.61
CA HIS A 340 15.86 13.11 -2.66
C HIS A 340 16.27 12.92 -4.12
N MET A 341 17.41 13.50 -4.53
CA MET A 341 17.97 13.20 -5.85
C MET A 341 18.81 11.93 -5.76
N ILE A 342 18.75 11.11 -6.81
CA ILE A 342 19.68 10.01 -7.02
C ILE A 342 21.10 10.60 -7.02
N ASP A 343 21.97 10.17 -6.08
CA ASP A 343 23.36 10.62 -6.04
C ASP A 343 24.02 10.37 -7.39
N GLU A 344 24.70 11.40 -7.91
CA GLU A 344 25.44 11.35 -9.17
C GLU A 344 26.48 10.22 -9.19
N LYS A 345 26.98 9.83 -8.02
CA LYS A 345 27.97 8.75 -7.85
C LYS A 345 27.34 7.38 -7.65
N SER A 346 26.03 7.28 -7.47
CA SER A 346 25.36 5.99 -7.30
C SER A 346 25.47 5.14 -8.57
N LYS A 347 25.56 3.82 -8.41
CA LYS A 347 25.59 2.93 -9.57
C LYS A 347 24.25 3.00 -10.33
N ILE A 348 23.12 3.24 -9.66
CA ILE A 348 21.83 3.44 -10.35
C ILE A 348 21.88 4.66 -11.30
N ASN A 349 22.54 5.76 -10.92
CA ASN A 349 22.74 6.90 -11.84
C ASN A 349 23.55 6.49 -13.08
N LYS A 350 24.62 5.70 -12.88
CA LYS A 350 25.39 5.13 -13.99
C LYS A 350 24.50 4.28 -14.91
N HIS A 351 23.68 3.39 -14.36
CA HIS A 351 22.75 2.55 -15.13
C HIS A 351 21.77 3.40 -15.95
N LEU A 352 21.18 4.42 -15.33
CA LEU A 352 20.27 5.36 -16.00
C LEU A 352 20.96 6.13 -17.13
N ARG A 353 22.21 6.60 -16.93
CA ARG A 353 23.00 7.33 -17.94
C ARG A 353 23.37 6.46 -19.14
N GLU A 354 23.72 5.20 -18.89
CA GLU A 354 24.11 4.21 -19.90
C GLU A 354 22.89 3.58 -20.60
N GLY A 355 21.68 3.91 -20.15
CA GLY A 355 20.43 3.34 -20.65
C GLY A 355 20.40 1.83 -20.43
N MET A 356 20.83 1.40 -19.25
CA MET A 356 20.73 0.02 -18.79
C MET A 356 19.40 -0.17 -18.04
N ARG A 357 18.92 -1.41 -18.08
CA ARG A 357 17.79 -1.88 -17.27
C ARG A 357 18.14 -1.73 -15.77
N ILE A 358 17.17 -1.52 -14.89
CA ILE A 358 17.42 -1.30 -13.45
C ILE A 358 16.86 -2.40 -12.55
N LEU A 359 15.87 -3.17 -13.01
CA LEU A 359 15.29 -4.28 -12.24
C LEU A 359 15.94 -5.62 -12.65
N ALA A 360 16.63 -6.29 -11.71
CA ALA A 360 17.13 -7.65 -11.87
C ALA A 360 16.06 -8.62 -11.39
N VAL A 361 15.47 -9.41 -12.31
CA VAL A 361 14.22 -10.13 -11.99
C VAL A 361 14.12 -11.54 -12.55
N GLY A 362 15.12 -12.39 -12.31
CA GLY A 362 15.14 -13.78 -12.79
C GLY A 362 13.81 -14.55 -12.59
N GLN A 363 13.16 -14.43 -11.44
CA GLN A 363 11.90 -15.14 -11.14
C GLN A 363 10.66 -14.56 -11.82
N LEU A 364 10.56 -13.24 -12.03
CA LEU A 364 9.43 -12.68 -12.80
C LEU A 364 9.50 -13.10 -14.29
N PHE A 365 10.70 -13.31 -14.82
CA PHE A 365 10.88 -13.79 -16.20
C PHE A 365 10.46 -15.23 -16.42
N GLN A 366 10.65 -16.11 -15.43
CA GLN A 366 10.07 -17.45 -15.47
C GLN A 366 8.54 -17.39 -15.58
N GLY A 367 7.92 -16.35 -15.02
CA GLY A 367 6.50 -16.03 -15.16
C GLY A 367 6.11 -15.21 -16.41
N ASN A 368 7.05 -14.91 -17.31
CA ASN A 368 6.90 -14.03 -18.48
C ASN A 368 6.37 -12.61 -18.13
N ILE A 369 6.87 -12.03 -17.04
CA ILE A 369 6.51 -10.70 -16.57
C ILE A 369 7.73 -9.78 -16.66
N ASP A 370 7.61 -8.69 -17.41
CA ASP A 370 8.60 -7.60 -17.43
C ASP A 370 7.92 -6.27 -17.10
N PRO A 371 7.90 -5.84 -15.82
CA PRO A 371 7.13 -4.67 -15.40
C PRO A 371 7.82 -3.35 -15.74
N GLU A 372 9.13 -3.37 -15.99
CA GLU A 372 9.96 -2.16 -16.09
C GLU A 372 9.57 -1.23 -17.25
N PRO A 373 9.29 -1.73 -18.48
CA PRO A 373 8.84 -0.86 -19.56
C PRO A 373 7.54 -0.14 -19.21
N ASP A 374 6.59 -0.83 -18.55
CA ASP A 374 5.32 -0.23 -18.14
C ASP A 374 5.49 0.76 -16.98
N MET A 375 6.37 0.46 -16.01
CA MET A 375 6.73 1.40 -14.96
C MET A 375 7.27 2.70 -15.53
N TRP A 376 8.19 2.64 -16.51
CA TRP A 376 8.72 3.84 -17.15
C TRP A 376 7.66 4.61 -17.96
N ARG A 377 6.66 3.92 -18.52
CA ARG A 377 5.52 4.58 -19.20
C ARG A 377 4.66 5.35 -18.21
N VAL A 378 4.40 4.78 -17.04
CA VAL A 378 3.67 5.46 -15.97
C VAL A 378 4.45 6.67 -15.47
N VAL A 379 5.76 6.50 -15.24
CA VAL A 379 6.66 7.59 -14.84
C VAL A 379 6.70 8.71 -15.88
N GLU A 380 6.76 8.39 -17.19
CA GLU A 380 6.69 9.38 -18.26
C GLU A 380 5.35 10.10 -18.29
N HIS A 381 4.25 9.37 -18.13
CA HIS A 381 2.91 9.95 -18.07
C HIS A 381 2.82 10.98 -16.94
N ASN A 382 3.20 10.59 -15.72
CA ASN A 382 3.18 11.48 -14.55
C ASN A 382 4.12 12.69 -14.78
N ALA A 383 5.34 12.45 -15.26
CA ALA A 383 6.32 13.52 -15.45
C ALA A 383 6.00 14.50 -16.59
N CYS A 384 5.18 14.09 -17.57
CA CYS A 384 4.92 14.89 -18.79
C CYS A 384 3.49 15.41 -18.90
N ARG A 385 2.51 14.76 -18.25
CA ARG A 385 1.07 14.94 -18.54
C ARG A 385 0.17 15.07 -17.33
N SER A 386 0.66 14.86 -16.11
CA SER A 386 -0.14 15.08 -14.89
C SER A 386 0.12 16.46 -14.28
N SER A 387 -0.57 16.76 -13.20
CA SER A 387 -0.39 17.96 -12.38
C SER A 387 1.03 18.10 -11.82
N TRP A 388 1.81 17.02 -11.77
CA TRP A 388 3.21 17.03 -11.36
C TRP A 388 4.20 17.15 -12.53
N ALA A 389 3.71 17.54 -13.71
CA ALA A 389 4.54 17.62 -14.91
C ALA A 389 5.78 18.50 -14.69
N SER A 390 6.94 17.94 -15.00
CA SER A 390 8.23 18.60 -14.94
C SER A 390 8.96 18.41 -16.26
N ARG A 391 9.25 19.51 -16.96
CA ARG A 391 9.96 19.47 -18.25
C ARG A 391 11.29 18.71 -18.13
N HIS A 392 11.96 18.84 -16.98
CA HIS A 392 13.21 18.13 -16.71
C HIS A 392 12.98 16.62 -16.54
N MET A 393 12.04 16.21 -15.68
CA MET A 393 11.75 14.79 -15.46
C MET A 393 11.20 14.13 -16.71
N CYS A 394 10.29 14.80 -17.42
CA CYS A 394 9.75 14.35 -18.69
C CYS A 394 10.85 14.05 -19.71
N LYS A 395 11.77 15.00 -19.92
CA LYS A 395 12.91 14.83 -20.83
C LYS A 395 13.80 13.65 -20.42
N ASN A 396 14.06 13.48 -19.12
CA ASN A 396 14.91 12.41 -18.62
C ASN A 396 14.25 11.03 -18.77
N ALA A 397 12.96 10.91 -18.42
CA ALA A 397 12.18 9.69 -18.58
C ALA A 397 12.15 9.25 -20.05
N ARG A 398 11.80 10.15 -20.97
CA ARG A 398 11.78 9.86 -22.42
C ARG A 398 13.14 9.43 -22.95
N ARG A 399 14.21 10.13 -22.58
CA ARG A 399 15.57 9.79 -22.99
C ARG A 399 16.00 8.41 -22.51
N HIS A 400 15.65 8.05 -21.27
CA HIS A 400 15.91 6.70 -20.77
C HIS A 400 15.08 5.69 -21.55
N MET A 401 13.81 5.98 -21.81
CA MET A 401 12.92 5.11 -22.56
C MET A 401 13.39 4.83 -23.99
N GLU A 402 13.83 5.85 -24.72
CA GLU A 402 14.44 5.73 -26.05
C GLU A 402 15.70 4.86 -26.02
N ARG A 403 16.61 5.13 -25.09
CA ARG A 403 17.92 4.46 -25.01
C ARG A 403 17.84 3.02 -24.54
N THR A 404 16.93 2.72 -23.63
CA THR A 404 16.86 1.43 -22.93
C THR A 404 15.87 0.50 -23.60
N PHE A 405 14.71 1.01 -24.04
CA PHE A 405 13.60 0.21 -24.56
C PHE A 405 13.32 0.42 -26.06
N GLY A 406 13.89 1.46 -26.68
CA GLY A 406 13.65 1.79 -28.08
C GLY A 406 12.26 2.38 -28.34
N PHE A 407 11.71 3.12 -27.37
CA PHE A 407 10.51 3.95 -27.61
C PHE A 407 10.83 5.10 -28.57
N GLU A 408 9.83 5.54 -29.33
CA GLU A 408 9.92 6.72 -30.21
C GLU A 408 8.88 7.76 -29.78
N PHE A 409 9.25 9.03 -29.77
CA PHE A 409 8.40 10.16 -29.40
C PHE A 409 8.29 11.12 -30.58
N ILE A 410 7.07 11.48 -30.99
CA ILE A 410 6.79 12.30 -32.19
C ILE A 410 6.26 13.67 -31.78
N GLU A 411 6.80 14.74 -32.37
CA GLU A 411 6.29 16.10 -32.17
C GLU A 411 4.99 16.30 -32.96
N TYR A 412 3.91 16.71 -32.27
CA TYR A 412 2.67 17.15 -32.88
C TYR A 412 2.50 18.65 -32.67
N SER A 413 2.62 19.45 -33.72
CA SER A 413 2.24 20.86 -33.67
C SER A 413 0.75 20.98 -34.00
N LYS A 414 -0.01 21.65 -33.11
CA LYS A 414 -1.37 22.07 -33.43
C LYS A 414 -1.29 23.52 -33.90
N ASP A 415 -1.53 23.77 -35.19
CA ASP A 415 -1.70 25.12 -35.70
C ASP A 415 -3.01 25.69 -35.11
N ASN A 416 -2.88 26.52 -34.08
CA ASN A 416 -3.98 27.34 -33.61
C ASN A 416 -4.13 28.50 -34.61
N ASN A 417 -5.12 28.42 -35.48
CA ASN A 417 -5.46 29.50 -36.43
C ASN A 417 -6.09 30.75 -35.78
N GLU A 418 -5.71 31.07 -34.53
CA GLU A 418 -6.08 32.30 -33.84
C GLU A 418 -4.93 32.76 -32.94
N GLY A 419 -3.99 33.54 -33.51
CA GLY A 419 -3.23 34.61 -32.84
C GLY A 419 -2.45 34.34 -31.55
N GLY A 420 -2.31 33.10 -31.07
CA GLY A 420 -1.59 32.74 -29.84
C GLY A 420 -0.50 31.70 -30.11
N ASN A 421 0.64 31.83 -29.43
CA ASN A 421 1.82 30.95 -29.54
C ASN A 421 1.44 29.48 -29.73
N ALA A 422 1.95 28.86 -30.80
CA ALA A 422 1.77 27.43 -31.05
C ALA A 422 2.33 26.62 -29.88
N HIS A 423 1.47 25.89 -29.16
CA HIS A 423 1.89 24.92 -28.17
C HIS A 423 2.19 23.59 -28.88
N THR A 424 3.47 23.30 -29.11
CA THR A 424 3.91 22.00 -29.63
C THR A 424 3.67 20.92 -28.57
N GLN A 425 2.88 19.90 -28.90
CA GLN A 425 2.61 18.77 -28.03
C GLN A 425 3.35 17.54 -28.56
N LEU A 426 4.32 17.01 -27.80
CA LEU A 426 4.98 15.74 -28.10
C LEU A 426 4.03 14.56 -27.80
N CYS A 427 3.61 13.85 -28.84
CA CYS A 427 2.79 12.65 -28.78
C CYS A 427 3.64 11.39 -28.95
N ILE A 428 3.15 10.25 -28.48
CA ILE A 428 3.79 8.94 -28.71
C ILE A 428 3.00 8.27 -29.84
N GLU A 429 3.67 7.92 -30.95
CA GLU A 429 3.15 6.91 -31.88
C GLU A 429 4.01 5.65 -31.82
N GLY A 430 3.37 4.51 -32.06
CA GLY A 430 3.93 3.18 -31.85
C GLY A 430 2.92 2.34 -31.06
N PRO A 431 2.84 1.02 -31.29
CA PRO A 431 1.91 0.20 -30.52
C PRO A 431 2.27 0.37 -29.05
N TRP A 432 1.28 0.79 -28.25
CA TRP A 432 1.29 0.75 -26.78
C TRP A 432 1.64 -0.63 -26.19
N ALA A 433 2.02 -1.62 -27.01
CA ALA A 433 2.04 -3.03 -26.70
C ALA A 433 3.43 -3.68 -26.76
N LYS A 434 4.45 -3.13 -27.45
CA LYS A 434 5.75 -3.83 -27.56
C LYS A 434 6.94 -2.85 -27.74
N PRO A 435 7.90 -2.78 -26.79
CA PRO A 435 9.15 -2.07 -27.03
C PRO A 435 9.87 -2.65 -28.27
N SER A 436 10.31 -1.77 -29.17
CA SER A 436 10.82 -2.17 -30.49
C SER A 436 12.21 -2.82 -30.41
N ARG A 437 12.99 -2.46 -29.38
CA ARG A 437 14.39 -2.90 -29.15
C ARG A 437 14.76 -2.79 -27.67
N ALA A 438 14.02 -3.44 -26.77
CA ALA A 438 14.46 -3.51 -25.38
C ALA A 438 15.87 -4.10 -25.33
N LYS A 439 16.84 -3.35 -24.79
CA LYS A 439 18.18 -3.89 -24.57
C LYS A 439 18.03 -5.16 -23.73
N PRO A 440 18.69 -6.26 -24.13
CA PRO A 440 18.61 -7.49 -23.38
C PRO A 440 19.11 -7.21 -21.96
N LYS A 441 18.40 -7.77 -20.97
CA LYS A 441 18.97 -7.85 -19.62
C LYS A 441 20.20 -8.77 -19.71
N PRO A 442 21.36 -8.39 -19.17
CA PRO A 442 22.54 -9.25 -19.15
C PRO A 442 22.21 -10.67 -18.64
N GLU A 443 22.79 -11.70 -19.26
CA GLU A 443 22.47 -13.12 -18.96
C GLU A 443 22.77 -13.52 -17.50
N ASN A 444 23.69 -12.82 -16.83
CA ASN A 444 23.96 -13.03 -15.41
C ASN A 444 22.86 -12.50 -14.48
N TRP A 445 21.95 -11.64 -14.94
CA TRP A 445 20.86 -11.08 -14.11
C TRP A 445 19.70 -12.06 -13.86
N ALA A 446 19.76 -13.25 -14.46
CA ALA A 446 18.85 -14.36 -14.20
C ALA A 446 19.44 -15.39 -13.21
N LYS A 447 20.73 -15.27 -12.84
CA LYS A 447 21.48 -16.30 -12.10
C LYS A 447 21.71 -15.98 -10.62
N ASP A 448 21.55 -14.73 -10.18
CA ASP A 448 21.97 -14.28 -8.85
C ASP A 448 21.15 -14.83 -7.66
N TYR A 449 20.15 -15.70 -7.89
CA TYR A 449 19.41 -16.35 -6.79
C TYR A 449 20.10 -17.64 -6.29
N GLU A 450 20.92 -18.31 -7.10
CA GLU A 450 21.55 -19.59 -6.69
C GLU A 450 22.87 -19.38 -5.92
N GLU A 451 23.64 -18.33 -6.18
CA GLU A 451 24.98 -18.17 -5.59
C GLU A 451 25.02 -17.36 -4.27
N MET A 452 23.94 -16.66 -3.89
CA MET A 452 23.94 -15.81 -2.66
C MET A 452 23.51 -16.54 -1.38
N TYR A 453 23.05 -17.79 -1.45
CA TYR A 453 22.55 -18.57 -0.30
C TYR A 453 23.12 -20.00 -0.19
N GLU A 454 24.26 -20.30 -0.85
CA GLU A 454 25.06 -21.50 -0.54
C GLU A 454 26.02 -21.28 0.64
#